data_AF-U2YKI3-F1
#
_entry.id   AF-U2YKI3-F1
#
_cell.length_a   1.000
_cell.length_b   1.000
_cell.length_c   1.000
_cell.angle_alpha   90.00
_cell.angle_beta   90.00
_cell.angle_gamma   90.00
#
_symmetry.space_group_name_H-M   'P 1'
#
loop_
_entity.id
_entity.type
_entity.pdbx_description
1 polymer ?
#
loop_
_entity_poly.entity_id
_entity_poly.type
_entity_poly.pdbx_seq_one_letter_code
_entity_poly.pdbx_strand_id
1 'polypeptide(L)'
;MRNNRPDSIQSAIAAAYTANGGLENTASDIGVSTALLSLGTRVDEKRQGGLGVNYLDRLGRMHRPSALPLAQHFCALGGGVFQPLEARGPGCLISLSGDAAKEFGDVVASALRAKLSMSTTDCDDTILQIDEAMGVLVRMRAEAVKQRGR
;
A
#
# COMPACT_ATOMS: atom_id res chain seq x y z
N MET A 1 -17.83 -13.22 11.48
CA MET A 1 -17.56 -11.79 11.24
C MET A 1 -18.89 -11.09 10.95
N ARG A 2 -19.09 -9.85 11.44
CA ARG A 2 -20.33 -9.07 11.22
C ARG A 2 -20.46 -8.65 9.75
N ASN A 3 -21.70 -8.52 9.28
CA ASN A 3 -22.03 -8.11 7.92
C ASN A 3 -21.86 -6.59 7.76
N ASN A 4 -20.62 -6.14 7.64
CA ASN A 4 -20.32 -4.73 7.36
C ASN A 4 -20.57 -4.44 5.89
N ARG A 5 -21.09 -3.25 5.56
CA ARG A 5 -21.23 -2.80 4.18
C ARG A 5 -19.85 -2.88 3.48
N PRO A 6 -19.74 -3.53 2.31
CA PRO A 6 -18.50 -3.51 1.53
C PRO A 6 -17.99 -2.09 1.32
N ASP A 7 -16.67 -1.91 1.31
CA ASP A 7 -15.96 -0.64 1.09
C ASP A 7 -16.23 0.46 2.13
N SER A 8 -16.87 0.12 3.26
CA SER A 8 -16.99 1.02 4.40
C SER A 8 -15.71 1.04 5.25
N ILE A 9 -15.50 2.13 5.99
CA ILE A 9 -14.40 2.20 6.97
C ILE A 9 -14.50 1.08 8.02
N GLN A 10 -15.70 0.65 8.39
CA GLN A 10 -15.92 -0.47 9.32
C GLN A 10 -15.48 -1.81 8.72
N SER A 11 -15.65 -2.01 7.41
CA SER A 11 -15.12 -3.18 6.71
C SER A 11 -13.58 -3.18 6.67
N ALA A 12 -12.95 -2.02 6.45
CA ALA A 12 -11.50 -1.86 6.47
C ALA A 12 -10.92 -2.09 7.87
N ILE A 13 -11.55 -1.56 8.92
CA ILE A 13 -11.16 -1.80 10.32
C ILE A 13 -11.30 -3.28 10.68
N ALA A 14 -12.40 -3.94 10.27
CA ALA A 14 -12.57 -5.36 10.52
C ALA A 14 -11.49 -6.21 9.82
N ALA A 15 -11.15 -5.87 8.57
CA ALA A 15 -10.06 -6.51 7.84
C ALA A 15 -8.69 -6.27 8.51
N ALA A 16 -8.46 -5.08 9.07
CA ALA A 16 -7.24 -4.77 9.84
C ALA A 16 -7.10 -5.64 11.10
N TYR A 17 -8.22 -5.90 11.81
CA TYR A 17 -8.22 -6.82 12.96
C TYR A 17 -7.97 -8.26 12.53
N THR A 18 -8.60 -8.71 11.44
CA THR A 18 -8.36 -10.04 10.86
C THR A 18 -6.90 -10.22 10.46
N ALA A 19 -6.26 -9.20 9.88
CA ALA A 19 -4.84 -9.23 9.54
C ALA A 19 -3.93 -9.34 10.77
N ASN A 20 -4.42 -8.95 11.96
CA ASN A 20 -3.74 -9.16 13.24
C ASN A 20 -4.11 -10.49 13.94
N GLY A 21 -4.77 -11.41 13.23
CA GLY A 21 -5.22 -12.67 13.82
C GLY A 21 -6.50 -12.58 14.65
N GLY A 22 -7.25 -11.47 14.56
CA GLY A 22 -8.59 -11.35 15.14
C GLY A 22 -8.77 -10.20 16.11
N LEU A 23 -10.00 -10.05 16.60
CA LEU A 23 -10.41 -8.94 17.46
C LEU A 23 -9.82 -9.07 18.87
N GLU A 24 -9.72 -10.29 19.39
CA GLU A 24 -9.17 -10.62 20.70
C GLU A 24 -7.67 -10.32 20.77
N ASN A 25 -6.90 -10.76 19.76
CA ASN A 25 -5.48 -10.44 19.66
C ASN A 25 -5.25 -8.94 19.55
N THR A 26 -6.04 -8.27 18.69
CA THR A 26 -5.96 -6.82 18.52
C THR A 26 -6.25 -6.07 19.83
N ALA A 27 -7.27 -6.49 20.59
CA ALA A 27 -7.62 -5.89 21.87
C ALA A 27 -6.47 -6.01 22.88
N SER A 28 -5.86 -7.19 22.95
CA SER A 28 -4.69 -7.46 23.77
C SER A 28 -3.50 -6.57 23.38
N ASP A 29 -3.16 -6.52 22.10
CA ASP A 29 -1.95 -5.83 21.62
C ASP A 29 -2.01 -4.32 21.79
N ILE A 30 -3.17 -3.70 21.52
CA ILE A 30 -3.30 -2.24 21.62
C ILE A 30 -3.67 -1.76 23.03
N GLY A 31 -3.97 -2.69 23.94
CA GLY A 31 -4.28 -2.44 25.34
C GLY A 31 -5.68 -1.88 25.57
N VAL A 32 -6.69 -2.39 24.88
CA VAL A 32 -8.10 -1.97 25.06
C VAL A 32 -9.05 -3.15 25.20
N SER A 33 -10.29 -2.90 25.63
CA SER A 33 -11.28 -3.97 25.72
C SER A 33 -11.80 -4.40 24.34
N THR A 34 -12.14 -5.69 24.20
CA THR A 34 -12.82 -6.24 23.02
C THR A 34 -14.16 -5.56 22.76
N ALA A 35 -14.86 -5.12 23.82
CA ALA A 35 -16.07 -4.33 23.73
C ALA A 35 -15.83 -2.99 23.01
N LEU A 36 -14.72 -2.29 23.30
CA LEU A 36 -14.34 -1.05 22.63
C LEU A 36 -14.04 -1.26 21.14
N LEU A 37 -13.34 -2.34 20.79
CA LEU A 37 -13.07 -2.67 19.38
C LEU A 37 -14.33 -3.10 18.62
N SER A 38 -15.19 -3.88 19.26
CA SER A 38 -16.49 -4.30 18.73
C SER A 38 -17.42 -3.11 18.52
N LEU A 39 -17.29 -2.08 19.35
CA LEU A 39 -17.97 -0.80 19.19
C LEU A 39 -17.42 0.01 18.01
N GLY A 40 -16.10 -0.02 17.76
CA GLY A 40 -15.46 0.69 16.64
C GLY A 40 -15.81 0.14 15.24
N THR A 41 -16.33 -1.09 15.16
CA THR A 41 -16.79 -1.72 13.91
C THR A 41 -18.30 -1.65 13.71
N ARG A 42 -19.05 -1.02 14.64
CA ARG A 42 -20.49 -0.80 14.47
C ARG A 42 -20.75 0.45 13.62
N VAL A 43 -21.73 0.34 12.72
CA VAL A 43 -22.28 1.48 11.98
C VAL A 43 -23.41 2.04 12.85
N ASP A 44 -23.17 3.14 13.55
CA ASP A 44 -24.20 3.88 14.29
C ASP A 44 -24.01 5.38 14.04
N GLU A 45 -24.93 5.97 13.28
CA GLU A 45 -24.90 7.38 12.88
C GLU A 45 -25.15 8.34 14.05
N LYS A 46 -25.70 7.85 15.17
CA LYS A 46 -26.01 8.67 16.34
C LYS A 46 -24.83 8.87 17.30
N ARG A 47 -23.67 8.28 17.02
CA ARG A 47 -22.55 8.27 17.96
C ARG A 47 -21.51 9.34 17.64
N GLN A 48 -21.30 10.25 18.59
CA GLN A 48 -20.13 11.14 18.62
C GLN A 48 -18.89 10.34 19.03
N GLY A 49 -18.14 9.82 18.06
CA GLY A 49 -16.82 9.21 18.28
C GLY A 49 -16.72 7.75 17.85
N GLY A 50 -15.95 7.51 16.79
CA GLY A 50 -15.49 6.19 16.38
C GLY A 50 -14.25 5.74 17.17
N LEU A 51 -13.66 4.60 16.77
CA LEU A 51 -12.34 4.22 17.26
C LEU A 51 -11.35 5.34 16.89
N GLY A 52 -10.62 5.87 17.88
CA GLY A 52 -9.67 6.96 17.62
C GLY A 52 -8.57 6.52 16.65
N VAL A 53 -8.21 7.39 15.70
CA VAL A 53 -7.15 7.15 14.69
C VAL A 53 -5.82 6.74 15.34
N ASN A 54 -5.54 7.21 16.55
CA ASN A 54 -4.36 6.83 17.31
C ASN A 54 -4.27 5.33 17.62
N TYR A 55 -5.40 4.64 17.82
CA TYR A 55 -5.42 3.19 18.02
C TYR A 55 -5.10 2.44 16.73
N LEU A 56 -5.57 2.95 15.59
CA LEU A 56 -5.26 2.39 14.28
C LEU A 56 -3.79 2.62 13.90
N ASP A 57 -3.24 3.80 14.19
CA ASP A 57 -1.80 4.08 14.03
C ASP A 57 -0.96 3.14 14.89
N ARG A 58 -1.32 2.98 16.18
CA ARG A 58 -0.63 2.06 17.08
C ARG A 58 -0.68 0.63 16.56
N LEU A 59 -1.86 0.15 16.14
CA LEU A 59 -2.03 -1.18 15.57
C LEU A 59 -1.16 -1.38 14.32
N GLY A 60 -1.18 -0.44 13.37
CA GLY A 60 -0.40 -0.53 12.15
C GLY A 60 1.12 -0.50 12.37
N ARG A 61 1.57 0.18 13.44
CA ARG A 61 3.00 0.17 13.85
C ARG A 61 3.43 -1.16 14.45
N MET A 62 2.58 -1.79 15.26
CA MET A 62 2.86 -3.10 15.86
C MET A 62 2.74 -4.22 14.83
N HIS A 63 1.72 -4.15 13.98
CA HIS A 63 1.37 -5.17 13.01
C HIS A 63 1.13 -4.54 11.64
N ARG A 64 2.20 -4.42 10.85
CA ARG A 64 2.15 -3.81 9.50
C ARG A 64 1.03 -4.36 8.60
N PRO A 65 0.72 -5.67 8.57
CA PRO A 65 -0.38 -6.19 7.76
C PRO A 65 -1.72 -5.54 8.08
N SER A 66 -1.95 -5.08 9.31
CA SER A 66 -3.18 -4.37 9.70
C SER A 66 -3.31 -2.97 9.13
N ALA A 67 -2.21 -2.35 8.67
CA ALA A 67 -2.25 -1.05 8.02
C ALA A 67 -2.73 -1.13 6.56
N LEU A 68 -2.56 -2.29 5.90
CA LEU A 68 -2.86 -2.48 4.48
C LEU A 68 -4.33 -2.21 4.13
N PRO A 69 -5.33 -2.78 4.84
CA PRO A 69 -6.74 -2.54 4.50
C PRO A 69 -7.15 -1.08 4.64
N LEU A 70 -6.56 -0.36 5.61
CA LEU A 70 -6.82 1.07 5.80
C LEU A 70 -6.22 1.90 4.67
N ALA A 71 -4.99 1.59 4.26
CA ALA A 71 -4.34 2.27 3.14
C ALA A 71 -5.11 2.06 1.82
N GLN A 72 -5.55 0.83 1.55
CA GLN A 72 -6.40 0.51 0.39
C GLN A 72 -7.71 1.29 0.40
N HIS A 73 -8.39 1.35 1.54
CA HIS A 73 -9.64 2.10 1.67
C HIS A 73 -9.46 3.61 1.41
N PHE A 74 -8.46 4.24 2.02
CA PHE A 74 -8.24 5.68 1.83
C PHE A 74 -7.71 6.02 0.43
N CYS A 75 -6.94 5.15 -0.21
CA CYS A 75 -6.57 5.33 -1.61
C CYS A 75 -7.78 5.24 -2.54
N ALA A 76 -8.68 4.28 -2.31
CA ALA A 76 -9.90 4.14 -3.11
C ALA A 76 -10.81 5.39 -2.98
N LEU A 77 -10.94 5.96 -1.77
CA LEU A 77 -11.66 7.23 -1.57
C LEU A 77 -11.05 8.40 -2.35
N GLY A 78 -9.72 8.39 -2.55
CA GLY A 78 -9.03 9.36 -3.39
C GLY A 78 -9.13 9.10 -4.90
N GLY A 79 -9.89 8.08 -5.33
CA GLY A 79 -9.98 7.66 -6.73
C GLY A 79 -8.75 6.90 -7.24
N GLY A 80 -7.87 6.47 -6.33
CA GLY A 80 -6.63 5.76 -6.66
C GLY A 80 -6.67 4.28 -6.32
N VAL A 81 -5.57 3.59 -6.63
CA VAL A 81 -5.33 2.19 -6.27
C VAL A 81 -4.12 2.13 -5.33
N PHE A 82 -4.24 1.39 -4.24
CA PHE A 82 -3.10 1.12 -3.38
C PHE A 82 -2.37 -0.13 -3.86
N GLN A 83 -1.15 0.05 -4.36
CA GLN A 83 -0.25 -1.06 -4.69
C GLN A 83 0.74 -1.26 -3.53
N PRO A 84 0.57 -2.29 -2.68
CA PRO A 84 1.58 -2.61 -1.69
C PRO A 84 2.88 -2.99 -2.40
N LEU A 85 3.96 -2.31 -2.06
CA LEU A 85 5.29 -2.69 -2.51
C LEU A 85 5.76 -3.80 -1.60
N GLU A 86 5.49 -5.04 -1.98
CA GLU A 86 6.07 -6.17 -1.30
C GLU A 86 7.59 -6.12 -1.49
N ALA A 87 8.33 -5.86 -0.41
CA ALA A 87 9.76 -6.17 -0.33
C ALA A 87 9.97 -7.70 -0.25
N ARG A 88 9.15 -8.49 -0.97
CA ARG A 88 9.27 -9.94 -1.07
C ARG A 88 10.19 -10.25 -2.24
N GLY A 89 11.45 -10.40 -1.87
CA GLY A 89 12.51 -10.86 -2.72
C GLY A 89 13.85 -10.56 -2.05
N PRO A 90 14.91 -11.30 -2.34
CA PRO A 90 16.28 -10.95 -1.96
C PRO A 90 16.79 -9.75 -2.78
N GLY A 91 15.93 -8.75 -3.04
CA GLY A 91 16.26 -7.56 -3.80
C GLY A 91 17.19 -6.69 -2.99
N CYS A 92 18.48 -7.03 -3.00
CA CYS A 92 19.51 -6.13 -2.55
C CYS A 92 19.44 -4.87 -3.43
N LEU A 93 19.60 -3.68 -2.85
CA LEU A 93 19.69 -2.44 -3.63
C LEU A 93 20.70 -2.56 -4.78
N ILE A 94 21.71 -3.41 -4.64
CA ILE A 94 22.68 -3.72 -5.69
C ILE A 94 22.02 -4.32 -6.93
N SER A 95 21.17 -5.36 -6.81
CA SER A 95 20.52 -5.98 -7.97
C SER A 95 19.52 -5.00 -8.61
N LEU A 96 18.75 -4.29 -7.78
CA LEU A 96 17.79 -3.27 -8.24
C LEU A 96 18.48 -2.10 -8.94
N SER A 97 19.73 -1.79 -8.60
CA SER A 97 20.51 -0.75 -9.30
C SER A 97 20.89 -1.18 -10.71
N GLY A 98 21.20 -2.47 -10.91
CA GLY A 98 21.45 -3.03 -12.24
C GLY A 98 20.20 -3.00 -13.12
N ASP A 99 19.07 -3.44 -12.56
CA ASP A 99 17.77 -3.37 -13.24
C ASP A 99 17.42 -1.91 -13.58
N ALA A 100 17.60 -0.98 -12.63
CA ALA A 100 17.32 0.44 -12.87
C ALA A 100 18.17 1.00 -14.02
N ALA A 101 19.48 0.71 -14.03
CA ALA A 101 20.38 1.16 -15.09
C ALA A 101 19.95 0.63 -16.47
N LYS A 102 19.53 -0.64 -16.53
CA LYS A 102 18.98 -1.25 -17.76
C LYS A 102 17.72 -0.52 -18.23
N GLU A 103 16.70 -0.43 -17.37
CA GLU A 103 15.41 0.19 -17.75
C GLU A 103 15.58 1.67 -18.14
N PHE A 104 16.47 2.42 -17.48
CA PHE A 104 16.79 3.78 -17.92
C PHE A 104 17.47 3.82 -19.30
N GLY A 105 18.35 2.87 -19.59
CA GLY A 105 18.95 2.73 -20.91
C GLY A 105 17.89 2.47 -21.99
N ASP A 106 16.94 1.58 -21.70
CA ASP A 106 15.84 1.22 -22.60
C ASP A 106 14.92 2.43 -22.85
N VAL A 107 14.57 3.21 -21.82
CA VAL A 107 13.82 4.48 -21.93
C VAL A 107 14.55 5.51 -22.79
N VAL A 108 15.85 5.71 -22.56
CA VAL A 108 16.63 6.68 -23.36
C VAL A 108 16.69 6.24 -24.82
N ALA A 109 16.89 4.95 -25.07
CA ALA A 109 16.93 4.40 -26.42
C ALA A 109 15.58 4.52 -27.14
N SER A 110 14.47 4.25 -26.45
CA SER A 110 13.12 4.38 -27.03
C SER A 110 12.76 5.85 -27.27
N ALA A 111 13.08 6.76 -26.35
CA ALA A 111 12.81 8.18 -26.50
C ALA A 111 13.58 8.80 -27.68
N LEU A 112 14.84 8.39 -27.89
CA LEU A 112 15.62 8.79 -29.07
C LEU A 112 14.97 8.26 -30.36
N ARG A 113 14.55 6.99 -30.37
CA ARG A 113 13.83 6.39 -31.52
C ARG A 113 12.54 7.14 -31.84
N ALA A 114 11.69 7.36 -30.83
CA ALA A 114 10.44 8.11 -30.98
C ALA A 114 10.67 9.53 -31.51
N LYS A 115 11.73 10.20 -31.04
CA LYS A 115 12.06 11.55 -31.52
C LYS A 115 12.51 11.56 -32.98
N LEU A 116 13.24 10.54 -33.41
CA LEU A 116 13.76 10.41 -34.78
C LEU A 116 12.69 9.94 -35.76
N SER A 117 11.81 9.02 -35.34
CA SER A 117 10.78 8.44 -36.19
C SER A 117 9.51 9.30 -36.28
N MET A 118 9.23 10.11 -35.24
CA MET A 118 7.95 10.82 -35.05
C MET A 118 6.72 9.90 -35.14
N SER A 119 6.90 8.60 -34.88
CA SER A 119 5.83 7.61 -34.92
C SER A 119 5.06 7.58 -33.60
N THR A 120 3.74 7.46 -33.66
CA THR A 120 2.88 7.26 -32.48
C THR A 120 3.20 5.94 -31.78
N THR A 121 3.52 4.88 -32.52
CA THR A 121 3.88 3.58 -31.94
C THR A 121 5.16 3.66 -31.12
N ASP A 122 6.19 4.36 -31.60
CA ASP A 122 7.44 4.52 -30.82
C ASP A 122 7.23 5.41 -29.59
N CYS A 123 6.25 6.33 -29.64
CA CYS A 123 5.84 7.10 -28.47
C CYS A 123 5.11 6.23 -27.44
N ASP A 124 4.20 5.35 -27.89
CA ASP A 124 3.51 4.39 -27.02
C ASP A 124 4.49 3.41 -26.37
N ASP A 125 5.44 2.88 -27.14
CA ASP A 125 6.54 2.05 -26.63
C ASP A 125 7.37 2.80 -25.59
N THR A 126 7.66 4.09 -25.82
CA THR A 126 8.39 4.91 -24.85
C THR A 126 7.60 5.11 -23.55
N ILE A 127 6.28 5.31 -23.64
CA ILE A 127 5.42 5.41 -22.45
C ILE A 127 5.48 4.09 -21.65
N LEU A 128 5.39 2.95 -22.33
CA LEU A 128 5.49 1.64 -21.69
C LEU A 128 6.85 1.47 -20.98
N GLN A 129 7.96 1.81 -21.64
CA GLN A 129 9.30 1.73 -21.03
C GLN A 129 9.42 2.66 -19.81
N ILE A 130 8.81 3.84 -19.84
CA ILE A 130 8.77 4.75 -18.68
C ILE A 130 8.01 4.11 -17.51
N ASP A 131 6.88 3.47 -17.77
CA ASP A 131 6.09 2.79 -16.73
C ASP A 131 6.86 1.62 -16.10
N GLU A 132 7.60 0.85 -16.90
CA GLU A 132 8.48 -0.23 -16.44
C GLU A 132 9.63 0.30 -15.56
N ALA A 133 10.29 1.37 -16.00
CA ALA A 133 11.35 2.04 -15.24
C ALA A 133 10.83 2.62 -13.92
N MET A 134 9.65 3.24 -13.92
CA MET A 134 8.99 3.69 -12.68
C MET A 134 8.73 2.53 -11.72
N GLY A 135 8.31 1.37 -12.23
CA GLY A 135 8.15 0.15 -11.43
C GLY A 135 9.42 -0.27 -10.70
N VAL A 136 10.58 -0.24 -11.37
CA VAL A 136 11.88 -0.54 -10.76
C VAL A 136 12.26 0.51 -9.69
N LEU A 137 12.13 1.80 -10.00
CA LEU A 137 12.45 2.88 -9.07
C LEU A 137 11.61 2.82 -7.79
N VAL A 138 10.32 2.50 -7.94
CA VAL A 138 9.40 2.37 -6.82
C VAL A 138 9.79 1.17 -5.93
N ARG A 139 10.20 0.04 -6.52
CA ARG A 139 10.77 -1.11 -5.77
C ARG A 139 12.08 -0.74 -5.05
N MET A 140 12.98 -0.03 -5.73
CA MET A 140 14.23 0.45 -5.15
C MET A 140 13.97 1.39 -3.95
N ARG A 141 13.00 2.30 -4.08
CA ARG A 141 12.56 3.15 -2.97
C ARG A 141 11.98 2.33 -1.81
N ALA A 142 11.18 1.31 -2.08
CA ALA A 142 10.62 0.44 -1.04
C ALA A 142 11.72 -0.27 -0.25
N GLU A 143 12.73 -0.82 -0.94
CA GLU A 143 13.88 -1.46 -0.28
C GLU A 143 14.72 -0.46 0.52
N ALA A 144 14.94 0.75 -0.01
CA ALA A 144 15.64 1.81 0.73
C ALA A 144 14.87 2.22 2.01
N VAL A 145 13.53 2.31 1.95
CA VAL A 145 12.68 2.58 3.12
C VAL A 145 12.77 1.46 4.15
N LYS A 146 12.80 0.19 3.71
CA LYS A 146 13.00 -0.97 4.59
C LYS A 146 14.37 -0.93 5.27
N GLN A 147 15.45 -0.66 4.54
CA GLN A 147 16.80 -0.57 5.09
C GLN A 147 17.00 0.60 6.05
N ARG A 148 16.25 1.70 5.88
CA ARG A 148 16.31 2.89 6.76
C ARG A 148 15.83 2.62 8.19
N GLY A 149 15.26 1.45 8.48
CA GLY A 149 14.79 1.12 9.82
C GLY A 149 13.39 1.67 10.09
N ARG A 150 12.41 0.94 9.58
CA ARG A 150 11.23 0.61 10.37
C ARG A 150 11.12 -0.89 10.40
#